data_AF-A0A9P3DMB0-F1
#
_entry.id   AF-A0A9P3DMB0-F1
#
_cell.length_a   1.000
_cell.length_b   1.000
_cell.length_c   1.000
_cell.angle_alpha   90.00
_cell.angle_beta   90.00
_cell.angle_gamma   90.00
#
_symmetry.space_group_name_H-M   'P 1'
#
loop_
_entity.id
_entity.type
_entity.pdbx_description
1 polymer ?
#
loop_
_entity_poly.entity_id
_entity_poly.type
_entity_poly.pdbx_seq_one_letter_code
_entity_poly.pdbx_strand_id
1 'polypeptide(L)'
;MEGFLLNEQTWLQHLKEKRLAYGLSQNRLAVATGITRQYLSDIETGKVKPSEDLQQSLWEALERFNPDAPLEMLFDYVRIRFPTTDVQQVVENILQLKLSYFLHEDYGFYSYSEHYALGDIFVLCSHELDKGVLVELKGRGCRQFESYLLAQQRSWYEFFMDVLVAGGVMKRLDLAINDKTGILNIPVLTEKCQQEECISVFRSFKSYRSGELVRKEEKECMGNTLYIGSLQSEVYFCIYEKDYEQYKKNDIPIEDAEVKNRFEIRLKNERAYYAVRDLLVYDNPEHTAFKIINRYIRFVDKDDSKPRSD
;
A
#
# COMPACT_ATOMS: atom_id res chain seq x y z
N MET A 1 -6.34 29.54 -2.26
CA MET A 1 -5.11 28.91 -2.81
C MET A 1 -4.53 29.89 -3.79
N GLU A 2 -3.54 30.66 -3.36
CA GLU A 2 -2.80 31.56 -4.25
C GLU A 2 -1.97 30.71 -5.20
N GLY A 3 -2.39 30.64 -6.46
CA GLY A 3 -1.63 30.03 -7.54
C GLY A 3 -0.41 30.89 -7.83
N PHE A 4 0.75 30.45 -7.35
CA PHE A 4 2.03 30.98 -7.82
C PHE A 4 2.19 30.61 -9.29
N LEU A 5 1.86 31.54 -10.19
CA LEU A 5 2.33 31.53 -11.57
C LEU A 5 3.85 31.76 -11.54
N LEU A 6 4.61 30.71 -11.26
CA LEU A 6 6.06 30.70 -11.44
C LEU A 6 6.36 30.91 -12.93
N ASN A 7 7.30 31.79 -13.25
CA ASN A 7 7.89 31.89 -14.59
C ASN A 7 8.36 30.48 -15.05
N GLU A 8 8.23 30.14 -16.33
CA GLU A 8 8.51 28.80 -16.87
C GLU A 8 9.91 28.29 -16.49
N GLN A 9 10.92 29.16 -16.54
CA GLN A 9 12.27 28.82 -16.10
C GLN A 9 12.35 28.50 -14.60
N THR A 10 11.61 29.25 -13.78
CA THR A 10 11.53 28.99 -12.34
C THR A 10 10.77 27.70 -12.02
N TRP A 11 9.73 27.34 -12.80
CA TRP A 11 9.02 26.06 -12.59
C TRP A 11 9.94 24.86 -12.90
N LEU A 12 10.63 24.87 -14.04
CA LEU A 12 11.54 23.80 -14.44
C LEU A 12 12.67 23.60 -13.43
N GLN A 13 13.28 24.71 -12.99
CA GLN A 13 14.32 24.69 -11.99
C GLN A 13 13.79 24.12 -10.66
N HIS A 14 12.63 24.58 -10.21
CA HIS A 14 12.03 24.12 -8.96
C HIS A 14 11.65 22.63 -9.01
N LEU A 15 11.05 22.14 -10.10
CA LEU A 15 10.74 20.73 -10.30
C LEU A 15 12.00 19.86 -10.13
N LYS A 16 13.09 20.23 -10.82
CA LYS A 16 14.34 19.48 -10.81
C LYS A 16 15.03 19.52 -9.44
N GLU A 17 15.12 20.69 -8.83
CA GLU A 17 15.72 20.87 -7.51
C GLU A 17 14.97 20.07 -6.45
N LYS A 18 13.63 20.16 -6.45
CA LYS A 18 12.79 19.44 -5.50
C LYS A 18 12.84 17.93 -5.71
N ARG A 19 12.84 17.45 -6.96
CA ARG A 19 13.08 16.03 -7.28
C ARG A 19 14.40 15.53 -6.72
N LEU A 20 15.48 16.29 -6.89
CA LEU A 20 16.79 15.92 -6.37
C LEU A 20 16.84 15.96 -4.85
N ALA A 21 16.21 16.95 -4.22
CA ALA A 21 16.09 17.03 -2.76
C ALA A 21 15.36 15.83 -2.16
N TYR A 22 14.34 15.31 -2.85
CA TYR A 22 13.63 14.09 -2.48
C TYR A 22 14.38 12.79 -2.80
N GLY A 23 15.60 12.87 -3.36
CA GLY A 23 16.36 11.70 -3.79
C GLY A 23 15.69 10.92 -4.93
N LEU A 24 14.75 11.53 -5.65
CA LEU A 24 13.93 10.87 -6.64
C LEU A 24 14.66 10.80 -7.99
N SER A 25 14.74 9.62 -8.60
CA SER A 25 15.32 9.48 -9.95
C SER A 25 14.35 9.97 -11.03
N GLN A 26 14.88 10.41 -12.19
CA GLN A 26 14.05 10.74 -13.35
C GLN A 26 13.17 9.55 -13.76
N ASN A 27 13.70 8.33 -13.74
CA ASN A 27 12.93 7.15 -14.13
C ASN A 27 11.69 6.96 -13.24
N ARG A 28 11.85 7.16 -11.93
CA ARG A 28 10.74 6.96 -10.97
C ARG A 28 9.64 8.01 -11.14
N LEU A 29 9.99 9.29 -11.36
CA LEU A 29 9.00 10.33 -11.63
C LEU A 29 8.32 10.13 -13.00
N ALA A 30 9.09 9.72 -14.02
CA ALA A 30 8.58 9.47 -15.35
C ALA A 30 7.55 8.33 -15.38
N VAL A 31 7.86 7.19 -14.73
CA VAL A 31 6.92 6.06 -14.59
C VAL A 31 5.66 6.48 -13.83
N ALA A 32 5.79 7.25 -12.75
CA ALA A 32 4.65 7.73 -11.97
C ALA A 32 3.73 8.70 -12.72
N THR A 33 4.19 9.28 -13.83
CA THR A 33 3.42 10.21 -14.68
C THR A 33 3.13 9.64 -16.07
N GLY A 34 3.44 8.37 -16.31
CA GLY A 34 3.17 7.72 -17.60
C GLY A 34 3.96 8.28 -18.78
N ILE A 35 5.11 8.91 -18.53
CA ILE A 35 5.99 9.43 -19.59
C ILE A 35 7.32 8.68 -19.65
N THR A 36 8.06 8.86 -20.74
CA THR A 36 9.40 8.27 -20.85
C THR A 36 10.42 9.06 -20.02
N ARG A 37 11.42 8.36 -19.47
CA ARG A 37 12.56 9.00 -18.78
C ARG A 37 13.29 10.00 -19.67
N GLN A 38 13.37 9.73 -20.98
CA GLN A 38 13.96 10.65 -21.95
C GLN A 38 13.14 11.94 -22.05
N TYR A 39 11.82 11.84 -22.12
CA TYR A 39 10.95 13.00 -22.18
C TYR A 39 11.05 13.87 -20.93
N LEU A 40 11.06 13.26 -19.73
CA LEU A 40 11.31 14.00 -18.50
C LEU A 40 12.69 14.69 -18.50
N SER A 41 13.72 14.02 -19.02
CA SER A 41 15.05 14.63 -19.14
C SER A 41 15.07 15.82 -20.09
N ASP A 42 14.32 15.76 -21.19
CA ASP A 42 14.22 16.85 -22.15
C ASP A 42 13.40 18.03 -21.58
N ILE A 43 12.40 17.76 -20.74
CA ILE A 43 11.71 18.78 -19.93
C ILE A 43 12.70 19.44 -18.96
N GLU A 44 13.40 18.68 -18.12
CA GLU A 44 14.34 19.21 -17.11
C GLU A 44 15.55 19.96 -17.69
N THR A 45 15.86 19.75 -18.96
CA THR A 45 16.93 20.47 -19.68
C THR A 45 16.40 21.64 -20.51
N GLY A 46 15.09 21.89 -20.49
CA GLY A 46 14.44 22.98 -21.22
C GLY A 46 14.36 22.77 -22.73
N LYS A 47 14.62 21.54 -23.22
CA LYS A 47 14.50 21.22 -24.65
C LYS A 47 13.05 21.11 -25.10
N VAL A 48 12.15 20.66 -24.21
CA VAL A 48 10.72 20.53 -24.50
C VAL A 48 9.91 21.18 -23.40
N LYS A 49 8.84 21.86 -23.79
CA LYS A 49 7.84 22.42 -22.89
C LYS A 49 6.67 21.43 -22.73
N PRO A 50 6.39 20.93 -21.52
CA PRO A 50 5.22 20.09 -21.27
C PRO A 50 3.93 20.91 -21.27
N SER A 51 2.79 20.25 -21.53
CA SER A 51 1.45 20.86 -21.35
C SER A 51 1.19 21.20 -19.89
N GLU A 52 0.25 22.12 -19.63
CA GLU A 52 -0.15 22.50 -18.27
C GLU A 52 -0.65 21.28 -17.46
N ASP A 53 -1.45 20.41 -18.09
CA ASP A 53 -1.91 19.16 -17.47
C ASP A 53 -0.75 18.26 -17.03
N LEU A 54 0.28 18.13 -17.87
CA LEU A 54 1.46 17.33 -17.52
C LEU A 54 2.31 18.01 -16.45
N GLN A 55 2.40 19.35 -16.43
CA GLN A 55 3.06 20.08 -15.36
C GLN A 55 2.39 19.81 -14.01
N GLN A 56 1.05 19.85 -13.99
CA GLN A 56 0.27 19.53 -12.80
C GLN A 56 0.49 18.07 -12.38
N SER A 57 0.39 17.12 -13.32
CA SER A 57 0.62 15.70 -13.05
C SER A 57 2.03 15.42 -12.50
N LEU A 58 3.06 16.05 -13.05
CA LEU A 58 4.44 15.96 -12.55
C LEU A 58 4.57 16.52 -11.13
N TRP A 59 3.90 17.63 -10.84
CA TRP A 59 3.92 18.23 -9.51
C TRP A 59 3.20 17.36 -8.48
N GLU A 60 2.00 16.89 -8.80
CA GLU A 60 1.23 15.99 -7.94
C GLU A 60 1.98 14.67 -7.68
N ALA A 61 2.56 14.07 -8.72
CA ALA A 61 3.38 12.86 -8.58
C ALA A 61 4.63 13.12 -7.74
N LEU A 62 5.26 14.28 -7.87
CA LEU A 62 6.41 14.67 -7.05
C LEU A 62 6.05 14.79 -5.57
N GLU A 63 4.93 15.46 -5.23
CA GLU A 63 4.47 15.58 -3.84
C GLU A 63 4.12 14.22 -3.22
N ARG A 64 3.60 13.26 -4.00
CA ARG A 64 3.38 11.89 -3.54
C ARG A 64 4.67 11.18 -3.10
N PHE A 65 5.84 11.63 -3.58
CA PHE A 65 7.16 11.11 -3.17
C PHE A 65 7.85 11.97 -2.12
N ASN A 66 7.17 12.95 -1.52
CA ASN A 66 7.75 13.79 -0.47
C ASN A 66 8.13 12.90 0.73
N PRO A 67 9.43 12.77 1.07
CA PRO A 67 9.87 11.94 2.19
C PRO A 67 9.38 12.46 3.54
N ASP A 68 9.16 13.77 3.64
CA ASP A 68 8.69 14.48 4.83
C ASP A 68 7.16 14.50 4.95
N ALA A 69 6.44 13.83 4.05
CA ALA A 69 4.99 13.72 4.15
C ALA A 69 4.61 13.01 5.46
N PRO A 70 3.65 13.56 6.24
CA PRO A 70 3.26 12.99 7.53
C PRO A 70 2.58 11.62 7.37
N LEU A 71 1.90 11.43 6.23
CA LEU A 71 1.24 10.21 5.86
C LEU A 71 1.80 9.70 4.53
N GLU A 72 2.00 8.39 4.42
CA GLU A 72 2.44 7.74 3.19
C GLU A 72 1.52 6.55 2.89
N MET A 73 1.03 6.47 1.64
CA MET A 73 0.19 5.36 1.19
C MET A 73 0.99 4.33 0.41
N LEU A 74 0.71 3.05 0.64
CA LEU A 74 1.42 1.95 -0.01
C LEU A 74 0.55 0.69 -0.19
N PHE A 75 0.92 -0.12 -1.18
CA PHE A 75 0.43 -1.49 -1.32
C PHE A 75 1.19 -2.41 -0.38
N ASP A 76 0.50 -3.02 0.59
CA ASP A 76 1.12 -3.82 1.67
C ASP A 76 0.82 -5.32 1.55
N TYR A 77 -0.13 -5.70 0.71
CA TYR A 77 -0.38 -7.09 0.36
C TYR A 77 -1.09 -7.20 -0.98
N VAL A 78 -0.63 -8.09 -1.84
CA VAL A 78 -1.31 -8.44 -3.09
C VAL A 78 -1.35 -9.96 -3.21
N ARG A 79 -2.55 -10.51 -3.42
CA ARG A 79 -2.72 -11.94 -3.72
C ARG A 79 -3.72 -12.15 -4.83
N ILE A 80 -3.26 -12.83 -5.86
CA ILE A 80 -3.96 -12.95 -7.14
C ILE A 80 -3.90 -14.41 -7.57
N ARG A 81 -5.05 -14.98 -7.92
CA ARG A 81 -5.15 -16.34 -8.45
C ARG A 81 -5.39 -16.28 -9.95
N PHE A 82 -4.59 -16.98 -10.74
CA PHE A 82 -4.76 -17.13 -12.17
C PHE A 82 -5.38 -18.50 -12.47
N PRO A 83 -6.45 -18.57 -13.29
CA PRO A 83 -7.09 -19.82 -13.69
C PRO A 83 -6.28 -20.55 -14.77
N THR A 84 -5.02 -20.82 -14.49
CA THR A 84 -4.08 -21.57 -15.35
C THR A 84 -3.20 -22.44 -14.47
N THR A 85 -2.72 -23.58 -14.99
CA THR A 85 -1.69 -24.40 -14.35
C THR A 85 -0.30 -24.10 -14.92
N ASP A 86 -0.21 -23.22 -15.91
CA ASP A 86 1.04 -22.80 -16.53
C ASP A 86 1.70 -21.68 -15.71
N VAL A 87 2.63 -22.07 -14.83
CA VAL A 87 3.41 -21.14 -14.01
C VAL A 87 4.31 -20.24 -14.85
N GLN A 88 4.84 -20.75 -15.97
CA GLN A 88 5.73 -20.00 -16.84
C GLN A 88 4.97 -18.83 -17.49
N GLN A 89 3.73 -19.07 -17.94
CA GLN A 89 2.86 -18.02 -18.44
C GLN A 89 2.68 -16.89 -17.40
N VAL A 90 2.43 -17.23 -16.13
CA VAL A 90 2.22 -16.22 -15.08
C VAL A 90 3.51 -15.46 -14.77
N VAL A 91 4.63 -16.16 -14.60
CA VAL A 91 5.89 -15.55 -14.20
C VAL A 91 6.52 -14.73 -15.32
N GLU A 92 6.59 -15.28 -16.53
CA GLU A 92 7.32 -14.65 -17.64
C GLU A 92 6.48 -13.63 -18.40
N ASN A 93 5.17 -13.86 -18.57
CA ASN A 93 4.34 -12.96 -19.38
C ASN A 93 3.64 -11.89 -18.54
N ILE A 94 3.21 -12.21 -17.31
CA ILE A 94 2.44 -11.28 -16.46
C ILE A 94 3.35 -10.53 -15.49
N LEU A 95 4.14 -11.28 -14.69
CA LEU A 95 5.11 -10.67 -13.78
C LEU A 95 6.32 -10.09 -14.53
N GLN A 96 6.59 -10.56 -15.76
CA GLN A 96 7.75 -10.19 -16.57
C GLN A 96 9.08 -10.45 -15.84
N LEU A 97 9.13 -11.57 -15.14
CA LEU A 97 10.31 -12.08 -14.43
C LEU A 97 10.76 -13.38 -15.08
N LYS A 98 12.04 -13.74 -14.94
CA LYS A 98 12.53 -15.01 -15.48
C LYS A 98 12.26 -16.13 -14.48
N LEU A 99 11.51 -17.16 -14.89
CA LEU A 99 11.21 -18.30 -14.03
C LEU A 99 12.48 -19.00 -13.54
N SER A 100 13.53 -19.01 -14.37
CA SER A 100 14.84 -19.59 -14.03
C SER A 100 15.57 -18.91 -12.87
N TYR A 101 15.11 -17.75 -12.39
CA TYR A 101 15.65 -17.08 -11.20
C TYR A 101 14.90 -17.43 -9.92
N PHE A 102 13.76 -18.11 -10.02
CA PHE A 102 13.00 -18.55 -8.85
C PHE A 102 13.59 -19.84 -8.30
N LEU A 103 13.63 -19.94 -6.97
CA LEU A 103 13.87 -21.20 -6.26
C LEU A 103 12.57 -22.00 -6.27
N HIS A 104 12.65 -23.27 -6.65
CA HIS A 104 11.51 -24.18 -6.66
C HIS A 104 11.57 -25.12 -5.45
N GLU A 105 10.41 -25.33 -4.84
CA GLU A 105 10.23 -26.18 -3.67
C GLU A 105 9.01 -27.08 -3.88
N ASP A 106 9.18 -28.39 -3.67
CA ASP A 106 8.17 -29.45 -3.86
C ASP A 106 7.12 -29.51 -2.73
N TYR A 107 6.86 -28.39 -2.07
CA TYR A 107 5.78 -28.23 -1.10
C TYR A 107 5.14 -26.86 -1.26
N GLY A 108 3.87 -26.73 -0.89
CA GLY A 108 3.15 -25.46 -0.98
C GLY A 108 2.36 -25.12 0.28
N PHE A 109 1.76 -23.93 0.27
CA PHE A 109 0.82 -23.46 1.29
C PHE A 109 -0.60 -23.49 0.75
N TYR A 110 -1.61 -23.35 1.60
CA TYR A 110 -3.01 -23.23 1.17
C TYR A 110 -3.51 -24.37 0.26
N SER A 111 -3.01 -25.60 0.46
CA SER A 111 -3.29 -26.79 -0.38
C SER A 111 -2.78 -26.75 -1.82
N TYR A 112 -1.81 -25.86 -2.12
CA TYR A 112 -1.00 -25.91 -3.33
C TYR A 112 0.11 -26.95 -3.15
N SER A 113 0.49 -27.63 -4.24
CA SER A 113 1.44 -28.75 -4.20
C SER A 113 2.88 -28.28 -4.13
N GLU A 114 3.21 -27.17 -4.78
CA GLU A 114 4.58 -26.66 -4.91
C GLU A 114 4.59 -25.12 -4.94
N HIS A 115 5.76 -24.52 -4.80
CA HIS A 115 5.91 -23.08 -5.01
C HIS A 115 7.26 -22.69 -5.61
N TYR A 116 7.26 -21.52 -6.23
CA TYR A 116 8.42 -20.81 -6.73
C TYR A 116 8.57 -19.53 -5.91
N ALA A 117 9.79 -19.23 -5.46
CA ALA A 117 10.11 -18.02 -4.71
C ALA A 117 11.29 -17.26 -5.30
N LEU A 118 11.13 -15.94 -5.44
CA LEU A 118 12.22 -15.00 -5.76
C LEU A 118 12.26 -13.93 -4.66
N GLY A 119 13.04 -14.18 -3.60
CA GLY A 119 13.00 -13.35 -2.40
C GLY A 119 11.64 -13.44 -1.70
N ASP A 120 10.95 -12.31 -1.55
CA ASP A 120 9.61 -12.20 -0.95
C ASP A 120 8.46 -12.25 -2.00
N ILE A 121 8.76 -12.60 -3.27
CA ILE A 121 7.77 -12.86 -4.33
C ILE A 121 7.48 -14.37 -4.38
N PHE A 122 6.26 -14.76 -4.04
CA PHE A 122 5.84 -16.17 -4.02
C PHE A 122 4.83 -16.48 -5.13
N VAL A 123 5.03 -17.62 -5.81
CA VAL A 123 4.13 -18.16 -6.84
C VAL A 123 3.84 -19.61 -6.52
N LEU A 124 2.65 -19.89 -6.00
CA LEU A 124 2.22 -21.23 -5.61
C LEU A 124 1.49 -21.89 -6.77
N CYS A 125 1.77 -23.18 -7.01
CA CYS A 125 1.22 -23.91 -8.15
C CYS A 125 0.35 -25.08 -7.70
N SER A 126 -0.74 -25.29 -8.42
CA SER A 126 -1.64 -26.42 -8.24
C SER A 126 -1.86 -27.10 -9.59
N HIS A 127 -1.98 -28.42 -9.57
CA HIS A 127 -2.38 -29.20 -10.74
C HIS A 127 -3.89 -29.11 -11.02
N GLU A 128 -4.68 -28.56 -10.09
CA GLU A 128 -6.12 -28.37 -10.24
C GLU A 128 -6.39 -26.97 -10.79
N LEU A 129 -7.10 -26.85 -11.92
CA LEU A 129 -7.33 -25.57 -12.61
C LEU A 129 -8.18 -24.57 -11.79
N ASP A 130 -9.03 -25.06 -10.89
CA ASP A 130 -9.85 -24.25 -9.99
C ASP A 130 -8.98 -23.49 -8.96
N LYS A 131 -7.84 -24.05 -8.55
CA LYS A 131 -6.80 -23.36 -7.79
C LYS A 131 -5.83 -22.62 -8.71
N GLY A 132 -5.32 -23.30 -9.73
CA GLY A 132 -4.39 -22.76 -10.71
C GLY A 132 -3.09 -22.26 -10.08
N VAL A 133 -2.62 -21.09 -10.51
CA VAL A 133 -1.40 -20.45 -10.03
C VAL A 133 -1.75 -19.26 -9.15
N LEU A 134 -1.15 -19.15 -7.96
CA LEU A 134 -1.40 -18.08 -7.00
C LEU A 134 -0.13 -17.26 -6.77
N VAL A 135 -0.18 -15.98 -7.14
CA VAL A 135 0.86 -15.02 -6.79
C VAL A 135 0.53 -14.40 -5.43
N GLU A 136 1.50 -14.38 -4.53
CA GLU A 136 1.41 -13.73 -3.22
C GLU A 136 2.61 -12.81 -2.98
N LEU A 137 2.30 -11.53 -2.76
CA LEU A 137 3.23 -10.48 -2.41
C LEU A 137 2.81 -9.93 -1.04
N LYS A 138 3.58 -10.25 0.01
CA LYS A 138 3.41 -9.62 1.33
C LYS A 138 4.03 -8.22 1.33
N GLY A 139 4.02 -7.48 2.43
CA GLY A 139 4.54 -6.10 2.48
C GLY A 139 5.95 -5.94 1.88
N ARG A 140 6.91 -6.77 2.29
CA ARG A 140 8.25 -6.77 1.68
C ARG A 140 8.24 -7.21 0.21
N GLY A 141 7.43 -8.22 -0.13
CA GLY A 141 7.25 -8.67 -1.52
C GLY A 141 6.68 -7.59 -2.43
N CYS A 142 5.79 -6.73 -1.91
CA CYS A 142 5.28 -5.56 -2.64
C CYS A 142 6.41 -4.54 -2.88
N ARG A 143 7.24 -4.23 -1.86
CA ARG A 143 8.40 -3.33 -2.03
C ARG A 143 9.43 -3.88 -3.02
N GLN A 144 9.70 -5.18 -2.96
CA GLN A 144 10.59 -5.86 -3.90
C GLN A 144 10.00 -5.81 -5.32
N PHE A 145 8.71 -6.08 -5.47
CA PHE A 145 8.04 -6.07 -6.78
C PHE A 145 8.00 -4.67 -7.40
N GLU A 146 7.82 -3.61 -6.61
CA GLU A 146 7.94 -2.22 -7.06
C GLU A 146 9.29 -1.93 -7.73
N SER A 147 10.37 -2.53 -7.25
CA SER A 147 11.69 -2.38 -7.86
C SER A 147 11.77 -3.03 -9.25
N TYR A 148 11.13 -4.19 -9.41
CA TYR A 148 11.01 -4.84 -10.73
C TYR A 148 10.11 -4.06 -11.67
N LEU A 149 8.95 -3.59 -11.20
CA LEU A 149 8.05 -2.75 -11.98
C LEU A 149 8.78 -1.49 -12.48
N LEU A 150 9.51 -0.81 -11.60
CA LEU A 150 10.31 0.37 -11.98
C LEU A 150 11.37 0.05 -13.04
N ALA A 151 12.04 -1.10 -12.94
CA ALA A 151 13.00 -1.56 -13.94
C ALA A 151 12.35 -1.93 -15.29
N GLN A 152 11.11 -2.43 -15.24
CA GLN A 152 10.27 -2.74 -16.40
C GLN A 152 9.59 -1.48 -16.98
N GLN A 153 9.78 -0.30 -16.37
CA GLN A 153 9.05 0.94 -16.70
C GLN A 153 7.53 0.80 -16.55
N ARG A 154 7.10 -0.01 -15.59
CA ARG A 154 5.71 -0.28 -15.24
C ARG A 154 5.39 0.29 -13.85
N SER A 155 4.13 0.60 -13.66
CA SER A 155 3.50 0.94 -12.40
C SER A 155 2.64 -0.23 -11.89
N TRP A 156 2.16 -0.12 -10.65
CA TRP A 156 1.14 -1.04 -10.14
C TRP A 156 -0.12 -1.07 -11.00
N TYR A 157 -0.47 0.05 -11.64
CA TYR A 157 -1.68 0.18 -12.45
C TYR A 157 -1.57 -0.60 -13.75
N GLU A 158 -0.43 -0.51 -14.46
CA GLU A 158 -0.16 -1.33 -15.64
C GLU A 158 -0.14 -2.82 -15.27
N PHE A 159 0.51 -3.16 -14.16
CA PHE A 159 0.47 -4.54 -13.64
C PHE A 159 -0.95 -5.03 -13.36
N PHE A 160 -1.77 -4.26 -12.65
CA PHE A 160 -3.15 -4.65 -12.38
C PHE A 160 -4.01 -4.72 -13.65
N MET A 161 -3.74 -3.90 -14.65
CA MET A 161 -4.40 -3.99 -15.95
C MET A 161 -4.05 -5.33 -16.64
N ASP A 162 -2.77 -5.70 -16.69
CA ASP A 162 -2.31 -6.98 -17.25
C ASP A 162 -2.92 -8.17 -16.50
N VAL A 163 -2.99 -8.09 -15.17
CA VAL A 163 -3.65 -9.09 -14.32
C VAL A 163 -5.11 -9.29 -14.73
N LEU A 164 -5.87 -8.21 -14.91
CA LEU A 164 -7.29 -8.29 -15.27
C LEU A 164 -7.48 -8.83 -16.69
N VAL A 165 -6.63 -8.44 -17.64
CA VAL A 165 -6.63 -8.97 -19.02
C VAL A 165 -6.33 -10.46 -19.04
N ALA A 166 -5.42 -10.93 -18.18
CA ALA A 166 -5.08 -12.34 -18.03
C ALA A 166 -6.12 -13.17 -17.23
N GLY A 167 -7.27 -12.59 -16.86
CA GLY A 167 -8.30 -13.27 -16.08
C GLY A 167 -7.93 -13.53 -14.62
N GLY A 168 -6.97 -12.75 -14.08
CA GLY A 168 -6.55 -12.83 -12.69
C GLY A 168 -7.68 -12.50 -11.73
N VAL A 169 -7.87 -13.37 -10.73
CA VAL A 169 -8.87 -13.24 -9.69
C VAL A 169 -8.24 -12.63 -8.45
N MET A 170 -8.64 -11.40 -8.10
CA MET A 170 -8.19 -10.73 -6.89
C MET A 170 -8.64 -11.50 -5.64
N LYS A 171 -7.69 -12.01 -4.86
CA LYS A 171 -7.97 -12.75 -3.61
C LYS A 171 -7.72 -11.92 -2.37
N ARG A 172 -6.73 -11.02 -2.41
CA ARG A 172 -6.46 -10.06 -1.33
C ARG A 172 -5.73 -8.83 -1.87
N LEU A 173 -6.10 -7.66 -1.36
CA LEU A 173 -5.41 -6.40 -1.55
C LEU A 173 -5.41 -5.67 -0.20
N ASP A 174 -4.23 -5.33 0.31
CA ASP A 174 -4.12 -4.48 1.48
C ASP A 174 -3.52 -3.13 1.07
N LEU A 175 -4.25 -2.04 1.31
CA LEU A 175 -3.76 -0.67 1.20
C LEU A 175 -3.36 -0.20 2.60
N ALA A 176 -2.13 0.28 2.78
CA ALA A 176 -1.65 0.77 4.04
C ALA A 176 -1.39 2.29 4.00
N ILE A 177 -1.66 2.95 5.12
CA ILE A 177 -1.31 4.33 5.39
C ILE A 177 -0.33 4.30 6.56
N ASN A 178 0.93 4.65 6.29
CA ASN A 178 1.94 4.93 7.31
C ASN A 178 1.68 6.30 7.88
N ASP A 179 1.67 6.41 9.21
CA ASP A 179 1.67 7.67 9.95
C ASP A 179 3.04 7.84 10.60
N LYS A 180 3.82 8.78 10.07
CA LYS A 180 5.18 9.09 10.53
C LYS A 180 5.19 10.08 11.71
N THR A 181 4.06 10.72 11.97
CA THR A 181 3.94 11.84 12.92
C THR A 181 3.18 11.49 14.21
N GLY A 182 2.55 10.32 14.28
CA GLY A 182 1.79 9.89 15.44
C GLY A 182 0.36 10.46 15.52
N ILE A 183 -0.23 10.84 14.39
CA ILE A 183 -1.62 11.31 14.30
C ILE A 183 -2.60 10.24 14.80
N LEU A 184 -2.34 8.97 14.50
CA LEU A 184 -3.20 7.85 14.88
C LEU A 184 -2.87 7.35 16.29
N ASN A 185 -3.55 7.87 17.30
CA ASN A 185 -3.41 7.37 18.67
C ASN A 185 -4.28 6.11 18.90
N ILE A 186 -3.69 4.92 18.75
CA ILE A 186 -4.42 3.63 18.85
C ILE A 186 -5.10 3.42 20.21
N PRO A 187 -4.49 3.75 21.37
CA PRO A 187 -5.19 3.74 22.66
C PRO A 187 -6.46 4.59 22.68
N VAL A 188 -6.40 5.84 22.19
CA VAL A 188 -7.56 6.74 22.12
C VAL A 188 -8.62 6.20 21.17
N LEU A 189 -8.24 5.70 19.98
CA LEU A 189 -9.20 5.11 19.04
C LEU A 189 -9.89 3.87 19.64
N THR A 190 -9.16 3.10 20.44
CA THR A 190 -9.71 1.94 21.17
C THR A 190 -10.71 2.38 22.22
N GLU A 191 -10.40 3.43 22.99
CA GLU A 191 -11.30 4.02 23.98
C GLU A 191 -12.58 4.56 23.32
N LYS A 192 -12.46 5.28 22.19
CA LYS A 192 -13.63 5.76 21.43
C LYS A 192 -14.51 4.60 20.94
N CYS A 193 -13.93 3.47 20.53
CA CYS A 193 -14.73 2.28 20.22
C CYS A 193 -15.48 1.72 21.44
N GLN A 194 -14.86 1.74 22.63
CA GLN A 194 -15.48 1.27 23.89
C GLN A 194 -16.58 2.21 24.39
N GLN A 195 -16.45 3.51 24.11
CA GLN A 195 -17.40 4.55 24.51
C GLN A 195 -18.55 4.75 23.51
N GLU A 196 -18.67 3.89 22.49
CA GLU A 196 -19.65 4.00 21.40
C GLU A 196 -19.48 5.28 20.54
N GLU A 197 -18.29 5.88 20.56
CA GLU A 197 -17.90 7.06 19.77
C GLU A 197 -17.29 6.68 18.40
N CYS A 198 -17.56 5.45 17.96
CA CYS A 198 -17.12 4.89 16.69
C CYS A 198 -18.35 4.45 15.88
N ILE A 199 -18.76 5.29 14.93
CA ILE A 199 -19.84 4.99 14.00
C ILE A 199 -19.26 4.08 12.92
N SER A 200 -19.71 2.83 12.87
CA SER A 200 -19.20 1.86 11.92
C SER A 200 -20.27 0.94 11.34
N VAL A 201 -20.03 0.51 10.10
CA VAL A 201 -20.76 -0.61 9.49
C VAL A 201 -20.33 -1.95 10.12
N PHE A 202 -19.14 -2.00 10.72
CA PHE A 202 -18.64 -3.19 11.40
C PHE A 202 -19.30 -3.41 12.76
N ARG A 203 -19.43 -4.68 13.13
CA ARG A 203 -19.99 -5.11 14.42
C ARG A 203 -18.98 -5.78 15.34
N SER A 204 -17.74 -5.92 14.89
CA SER A 204 -16.69 -6.65 15.63
C SER A 204 -15.45 -5.79 15.71
N PHE A 205 -14.93 -5.64 16.93
CA PHE A 205 -13.74 -4.87 17.24
C PHE A 205 -12.88 -5.71 18.18
N LYS A 206 -11.57 -5.75 17.94
CA LYS A 206 -10.62 -6.47 18.82
C LYS A 206 -9.42 -5.59 19.07
N SER A 207 -9.14 -5.33 20.33
CA SER A 207 -7.92 -4.67 20.77
C SER A 207 -6.94 -5.71 21.32
N TYR A 208 -5.69 -5.65 20.89
CA TYR A 208 -4.59 -6.44 21.42
C TYR A 208 -3.52 -5.50 21.98
N ARG A 209 -2.95 -5.88 23.12
CA ARG A 209 -1.76 -5.26 23.70
C ARG A 209 -0.68 -6.32 23.73
N SER A 210 0.40 -6.10 22.99
CA SER A 210 1.51 -7.03 22.88
C SER A 210 2.67 -6.51 23.72
N GLY A 211 2.92 -7.16 24.87
CA GLY A 211 4.06 -6.90 25.74
C GLY A 211 4.79 -8.19 26.09
N GLU A 212 6.05 -8.09 26.49
CA GLU A 212 6.72 -9.21 27.18
C GLU A 212 6.22 -9.28 28.63
N LEU A 213 6.02 -10.49 29.13
CA LEU A 213 5.75 -10.75 30.55
C LEU A 213 7.06 -10.54 31.34
N VAL A 214 7.54 -9.30 31.45
CA VAL A 214 8.74 -9.00 32.22
C VAL A 214 8.41 -8.59 33.65
N ARG A 215 9.36 -8.82 34.56
CA ARG A 215 9.24 -8.59 36.00
C ARG A 215 8.82 -7.15 36.29
N LYS A 216 8.10 -6.95 37.39
CA LYS A 216 7.45 -5.72 37.92
C LYS A 216 8.23 -4.38 37.84
N GLU A 217 9.50 -4.36 37.45
CA GLU A 217 10.37 -3.19 37.46
C GLU A 217 10.80 -2.71 36.06
N GLU A 218 10.56 -3.49 35.01
CA GLU A 218 10.77 -3.03 33.62
C GLU A 218 9.46 -2.46 33.07
N LYS A 219 9.52 -1.25 32.49
CA LYS A 219 8.35 -0.56 31.91
C LYS A 219 7.61 -1.52 30.97
N GLU A 220 6.30 -1.64 31.14
CA GLU A 220 5.39 -2.28 30.19
C GLU A 220 5.39 -1.49 28.86
N CYS A 221 6.43 -1.64 28.03
CA CYS A 221 6.33 -1.22 26.64
C CYS A 221 5.46 -2.26 25.95
N MET A 222 4.16 -2.00 25.82
CA MET A 222 3.21 -2.84 25.10
C MET A 222 2.75 -2.14 23.82
N GLY A 223 2.93 -2.79 22.67
CA GLY A 223 2.41 -2.32 21.39
C GLY A 223 0.90 -2.51 21.31
N ASN A 224 0.17 -1.50 20.86
CA ASN A 224 -1.27 -1.54 20.68
C ASN A 224 -1.66 -1.90 19.24
N THR A 225 -2.66 -2.77 19.09
CA THR A 225 -3.26 -3.11 17.79
C THR A 225 -4.78 -3.15 17.91
N LEU A 226 -5.46 -2.43 17.03
CA LEU A 226 -6.90 -2.37 16.91
C LEU A 226 -7.35 -2.98 15.57
N TYR A 227 -8.10 -4.08 15.64
CA TYR A 227 -8.82 -4.64 14.52
C TYR A 227 -10.26 -4.15 14.53
N ILE A 228 -10.73 -3.67 13.38
CA ILE A 228 -12.08 -3.16 13.16
C ILE A 228 -12.70 -3.95 12.01
N GLY A 229 -13.72 -4.74 12.31
CA GLY A 229 -14.27 -5.74 11.40
C GLY A 229 -13.76 -7.16 11.68
N SER A 230 -14.49 -8.15 11.16
CA SER A 230 -14.14 -9.56 11.35
C SER A 230 -13.01 -9.97 10.40
N LEU A 231 -12.01 -10.71 10.92
CA LEU A 231 -10.95 -11.33 10.12
C LEU A 231 -11.47 -12.30 9.05
N GLN A 232 -12.71 -12.79 9.17
CA GLN A 232 -13.35 -13.66 8.17
C GLN A 232 -14.07 -12.87 7.08
N SER A 233 -14.37 -11.59 7.32
CA SER A 233 -15.07 -10.75 6.34
C SER A 233 -14.15 -10.34 5.17
N GLU A 234 -14.78 -9.84 4.11
CA GLU A 234 -14.07 -9.38 2.92
C GLU A 234 -13.40 -8.01 3.08
N VAL A 235 -13.72 -7.28 4.14
CA VAL A 235 -13.08 -6.00 4.46
C VAL A 235 -12.99 -5.83 5.97
N TYR A 236 -11.80 -5.50 6.44
CA TYR A 236 -11.56 -5.13 7.84
C TYR A 236 -10.33 -4.24 7.90
N PHE A 237 -10.23 -3.45 8.97
CA PHE A 237 -9.11 -2.54 9.20
C PHE A 237 -8.22 -3.07 10.33
N CYS A 238 -6.93 -2.82 10.20
CA CYS A 238 -5.92 -3.14 11.22
C CYS A 238 -5.08 -1.89 11.46
N ILE A 239 -5.16 -1.33 12.66
CA ILE A 239 -4.47 -0.09 13.04
C ILE A 239 -3.53 -0.45 14.18
N TYR A 240 -2.24 -0.15 14.06
CA TYR A 240 -1.27 -0.56 15.09
C TYR A 240 -0.03 0.33 15.12
N GLU A 241 0.69 0.24 16.24
CA GLU A 241 1.98 0.90 16.46
C GLU A 241 3.08 0.14 15.69
N LYS A 242 3.47 0.71 14.56
CA LYS A 242 4.42 0.11 13.61
C LYS A 242 5.85 0.17 14.13
N ASP A 243 6.22 1.26 14.80
CA ASP A 243 7.51 1.42 15.46
C ASP A 243 7.76 0.30 16.48
N TYR A 244 6.76 -0.02 17.30
CA TYR A 244 6.81 -1.11 18.25
C TYR A 244 6.88 -2.48 17.55
N GLU A 245 6.12 -2.67 16.46
CA GLU A 245 6.23 -3.89 15.66
C GLU A 245 7.64 -4.07 15.09
N GLN A 246 8.27 -3.00 14.59
CA GLN A 246 9.64 -3.02 14.08
C GLN A 246 10.65 -3.31 15.19
N TYR A 247 10.50 -2.70 16.36
CA TYR A 247 11.30 -3.01 17.52
C TYR A 247 11.23 -4.50 17.86
N LYS A 248 10.03 -5.07 17.96
CA LYS A 248 9.87 -6.49 18.32
C LYS A 248 10.36 -7.48 17.26
N LYS A 249 10.26 -7.14 15.97
CA LYS A 249 10.66 -8.06 14.89
C LYS A 249 12.11 -7.94 14.48
N ASN A 250 12.65 -6.72 14.50
CA ASN A 250 13.91 -6.37 13.87
C ASN A 250 14.88 -5.64 14.82
N ASP A 251 14.53 -5.46 16.10
CA ASP A 251 15.35 -4.78 17.12
C ASP A 251 15.73 -3.33 16.74
N ILE A 252 14.86 -2.67 15.97
CA ILE A 252 15.02 -1.27 15.58
C ILE A 252 14.50 -0.39 16.74
N PRO A 253 15.31 0.53 17.32
CA PRO A 253 14.84 1.43 18.36
C PRO A 253 13.61 2.24 17.94
N ILE A 254 12.66 2.45 18.87
CA ILE A 254 11.41 3.18 18.60
C ILE A 254 11.68 4.62 18.11
N GLU A 255 12.75 5.24 18.59
CA GLU A 255 13.18 6.58 18.17
C GLU A 255 13.67 6.63 16.73
N ASP A 256 14.29 5.56 16.25
CA ASP A 256 14.82 5.42 14.88
C ASP A 256 13.76 4.96 13.87
N ALA A 257 12.60 4.51 14.34
CA ALA A 257 11.51 4.08 13.48
C ALA A 257 10.89 5.28 12.74
N GLU A 258 11.01 5.26 11.40
CA GLU A 258 10.43 6.27 10.50
C GLU A 258 8.90 6.31 10.56
N VAL A 259 8.26 5.14 10.69
CA VAL A 259 6.81 5.00 10.75
C VAL A 259 6.41 4.70 12.18
N LYS A 260 5.60 5.59 12.77
CA LYS A 260 5.07 5.41 14.14
C LYS A 260 3.89 4.46 14.13
N ASN A 261 2.86 4.76 13.33
CA ASN A 261 1.66 3.95 13.24
C ASN A 261 1.39 3.49 11.81
N ARG A 262 0.63 2.41 11.66
CA ARG A 262 0.11 1.97 10.36
C ARG A 262 -1.37 1.67 10.45
N PHE A 263 -2.11 2.18 9.47
CA PHE A 263 -3.49 1.81 9.18
C PHE A 263 -3.51 0.93 7.93
N GLU A 264 -3.97 -0.31 8.04
CA GLU A 264 -4.14 -1.23 6.90
C GLU A 264 -5.63 -1.44 6.59
N ILE A 265 -6.04 -1.08 5.38
CA ILE A 265 -7.32 -1.41 4.75
C ILE A 265 -7.15 -2.77 4.08
N ARG A 266 -7.65 -3.84 4.70
CA ARG A 266 -7.49 -5.21 4.19
C ARG A 266 -8.74 -5.65 3.46
N LEU A 267 -8.59 -5.96 2.18
CA LEU A 267 -9.69 -6.28 1.27
C LEU A 267 -9.50 -7.68 0.70
N LYS A 268 -10.58 -8.45 0.53
CA LYS A 268 -10.55 -9.80 -0.05
C LYS A 268 -11.58 -9.94 -1.16
N ASN A 269 -11.33 -10.90 -2.05
CA ASN A 269 -12.26 -11.30 -3.11
C ASN A 269 -12.88 -10.09 -3.85
N GLU A 270 -14.21 -9.96 -3.81
CA GLU A 270 -14.93 -8.89 -4.52
C GLU A 270 -14.50 -7.50 -4.06
N ARG A 271 -14.29 -7.28 -2.76
CA ARG A 271 -13.84 -5.98 -2.23
C ARG A 271 -12.45 -5.62 -2.74
N ALA A 272 -11.56 -6.60 -2.88
CA ALA A 272 -10.24 -6.39 -3.48
C ALA A 272 -10.37 -6.07 -4.98
N TYR A 273 -11.21 -6.79 -5.71
CA TYR A 273 -11.47 -6.52 -7.12
C TYR A 273 -12.02 -5.11 -7.38
N TYR A 274 -13.05 -4.69 -6.62
CA TYR A 274 -13.62 -3.34 -6.78
C TYR A 274 -12.64 -2.23 -6.39
N ALA A 275 -11.77 -2.46 -5.40
CA ALA A 275 -10.73 -1.50 -5.08
C ALA A 275 -9.68 -1.37 -6.19
N VAL A 276 -9.26 -2.49 -6.82
CA VAL A 276 -8.39 -2.43 -8.01
C VAL A 276 -9.08 -1.67 -9.15
N ARG A 277 -10.38 -1.88 -9.37
CA ARG A 277 -11.12 -1.12 -10.39
C ARG A 277 -11.16 0.38 -10.10
N ASP A 278 -11.47 0.77 -8.86
CA ASP A 278 -11.47 2.19 -8.47
C ASP A 278 -10.07 2.80 -8.63
N LEU A 279 -9.01 2.08 -8.23
CA LEU A 279 -7.61 2.51 -8.44
C LEU A 279 -7.31 2.78 -9.91
N LEU A 280 -7.68 1.86 -10.81
CA LEU A 280 -7.46 2.01 -12.25
C LEU A 280 -8.29 3.13 -12.88
N VAL A 281 -9.46 3.46 -12.33
CA VAL A 281 -10.35 4.51 -12.85
C VAL A 281 -9.88 5.91 -12.44
N TYR A 282 -9.46 6.07 -11.18
CA TYR A 282 -9.16 7.40 -10.63
C TYR A 282 -7.66 7.74 -10.59
N ASP A 283 -6.77 6.75 -10.78
CA ASP A 283 -5.31 6.91 -10.66
C ASP A 283 -4.85 7.66 -9.40
N ASN A 284 -5.63 7.45 -8.33
CA ASN A 284 -5.46 8.12 -7.06
C ASN A 284 -5.74 7.11 -5.93
N PRO A 285 -4.69 6.60 -5.26
CA PRO A 285 -4.86 5.62 -4.21
C PRO A 285 -5.47 6.24 -2.96
N GLU A 286 -5.19 7.52 -2.68
CA GLU A 286 -5.75 8.25 -1.54
C GLU A 286 -7.27 8.39 -1.65
N HIS A 287 -7.76 8.75 -2.84
CA HIS A 287 -9.19 8.82 -3.10
C HIS A 287 -9.87 7.47 -2.83
N THR A 288 -9.32 6.37 -3.34
CA THR A 288 -9.86 5.02 -3.11
C THR A 288 -9.83 4.65 -1.63
N ALA A 289 -8.70 4.87 -0.94
CA ALA A 289 -8.53 4.52 0.46
C ALA A 289 -9.48 5.30 1.37
N PHE A 290 -9.56 6.64 1.25
CA PHE A 290 -10.45 7.46 2.07
C PHE A 290 -11.91 7.26 1.71
N LYS A 291 -12.26 6.97 0.46
CA LYS A 291 -13.62 6.55 0.08
C LYS A 291 -14.03 5.27 0.81
N ILE A 292 -13.11 4.30 0.95
CA ILE A 292 -13.36 3.08 1.73
C ILE A 292 -13.45 3.42 3.22
N ILE A 293 -12.48 4.12 3.80
CA ILE A 293 -12.48 4.45 5.23
C ILE A 293 -13.78 5.19 5.62
N ASN A 294 -14.10 6.29 4.94
CA ASN A 294 -15.27 7.12 5.25
C ASN A 294 -16.61 6.38 5.06
N ARG A 295 -16.64 5.33 4.24
CA ARG A 295 -17.83 4.49 4.07
C ARG A 295 -18.05 3.56 5.27
N TYR A 296 -16.98 3.10 5.92
CA TYR A 296 -17.03 2.01 6.89
C TYR A 296 -16.87 2.47 8.33
N ILE A 297 -16.16 3.57 8.58
CA ILE A 297 -15.87 4.03 9.94
C ILE A 297 -15.79 5.56 10.02
N ARG A 298 -16.28 6.08 11.14
CA ARG A 298 -16.07 7.46 11.58
C ARG A 298 -15.94 7.49 13.10
N PHE A 299 -14.88 8.13 13.58
CA PHE A 299 -14.74 8.48 14.99
C PHE A 299 -15.35 9.86 15.22
N VAL A 300 -16.10 10.02 16.30
CA VAL A 300 -16.82 11.25 16.65
C VAL A 300 -16.51 11.65 18.10
N ASP A 301 -16.72 12.91 18.44
CA ASP A 301 -16.70 13.34 19.84
C ASP A 301 -18.13 13.41 20.35
N LYS A 302 -18.36 12.92 21.56
CA LYS A 302 -19.67 12.99 22.19
C LYS A 302 -20.05 14.45 22.46
N ASP A 303 -21.23 14.83 21.98
CA ASP A 303 -21.86 16.10 22.30
C ASP A 303 -22.91 15.87 23.39
N ASP A 304 -22.60 16.24 24.64
CA ASP A 304 -23.51 16.07 25.78
C ASP A 304 -24.83 16.85 25.63
N SER A 305 -24.91 17.78 24.66
CA SER A 305 -26.14 18.51 24.34
C SER A 305 -27.07 17.78 23.37
N LYS A 306 -26.64 16.65 22.78
CA LYS A 306 -27.39 15.90 21.76
C LYS A 306 -27.66 14.46 22.17
N PRO A 307 -28.76 13.86 21.67
CA PRO A 307 -28.99 12.42 21.79
C PRO A 307 -27.87 11.64 21.09
N ARG A 308 -27.56 10.42 21.56
CA ARG A 308 -26.55 9.54 20.93
C ARG A 308 -26.86 9.17 19.47
N SER A 309 -28.09 9.33 19.00
CA SER A 309 -28.52 9.00 17.64
C SER A 309 -28.19 10.06 16.60
N ASP A 310 -27.84 11.28 17.03
CA ASP A 310 -27.68 12.47 16.20
C ASP A 310 -26.19 12.84 16.00
#